data_AF-A0A8T7K2W5-F1
#
_entry.id   AF-A0A8T7K2W5-F1
#
_cell.length_a   1.000
_cell.length_b   1.000
_cell.length_c   1.000
_cell.angle_alpha   90.00
_cell.angle_beta   90.00
_cell.angle_gamma   90.00
#
_symmetry.space_group_name_H-M   'P 1'
#
loop_
_entity.id
_entity.type
_entity.pdbx_description
1 polymer ?
#
loop_
_entity_poly.entity_id
_entity_poly.type
_entity_poly.pdbx_seq_one_letter_code
_entity_poly.pdbx_strand_id
1 'polypeptide(L)' 'MIYKVSYVVQGGEYPGGIKNESERPKVGDIVQVGPMMFEVMEIQEIMPPRDDFQFLHATIRPYRTGVESRN' A
#
# COMPACT_ATOMS: atom_id res chain seq x y z
N MET A 1 -2.18 -17.80 -3.37
CA MET A 1 -0.98 -16.99 -3.07
C MET A 1 -1.36 -15.77 -2.25
N ILE A 2 -0.63 -15.47 -1.18
CA ILE A 2 -0.80 -14.32 -0.28
C ILE A 2 0.38 -13.36 -0.43
N TYR A 3 0.12 -12.06 -0.57
CA TYR A 3 1.16 -11.04 -0.61
C TYR A 3 1.31 -10.41 0.76
N LYS A 4 2.48 -10.56 1.39
CA LYS A 4 2.85 -9.85 2.61
C LYS A 4 3.44 -8.51 2.21
N VAL A 5 2.64 -7.46 2.30
CA VAL A 5 3.01 -6.13 1.84
C VAL A 5 3.39 -5.26 3.02
N SER A 6 4.62 -4.74 3.00
CA SER A 6 5.07 -3.67 3.90
C SER A 6 4.77 -2.32 3.25
N TYR A 7 3.75 -1.64 3.75
CA TYR A 7 3.35 -0.30 3.31
C TYR A 7 4.12 0.77 4.08
N VAL A 8 4.90 1.57 3.36
CA VAL A 8 5.66 2.69 3.92
C VAL A 8 5.13 3.99 3.35
N VAL A 9 4.71 4.90 4.23
CA VAL A 9 4.16 6.19 3.82
C VAL A 9 5.29 7.15 3.45
N GLN A 10 5.22 7.70 2.24
CA GLN A 10 6.13 8.73 1.77
C GLN A 10 6.07 9.96 2.69
N GLY A 11 7.22 10.51 3.06
CA GLY A 11 7.32 11.69 3.91
C GLY A 11 7.23 11.42 5.42
N GLY A 12 6.92 10.19 5.84
CA GLY A 12 6.97 9.78 7.26
C GLY A 12 5.94 10.43 8.19
N GLU A 13 4.97 11.17 7.64
CA GLU A 13 3.93 11.88 8.42
C GLU A 13 2.90 10.93 9.05
N TYR A 14 2.75 9.73 8.49
CA TYR A 14 1.76 8.75 8.91
C TYR A 14 2.38 7.40 9.21
N PRO A 15 1.81 6.62 10.16
CA PRO A 15 2.27 5.27 10.40
C PRO A 15 2.05 4.39 9.16
N GLY A 16 3.09 3.64 8.77
CA GLY A 16 2.98 2.55 7.81
C GLY A 16 2.31 1.32 8.42
N GLY A 17 2.35 0.20 7.71
CA GLY A 17 1.82 -1.06 8.22
C GLY A 17 2.18 -2.25 7.37
N ILE A 18 2.10 -3.45 7.94
CA ILE A 18 2.25 -4.71 7.20
C ILE A 18 0.88 -5.38 7.11
N LYS A 19 0.48 -5.77 5.91
CA LYS A 19 -0.81 -6.41 5.64
C LYS A 19 -0.66 -7.60 4.69
N ASN A 20 -1.51 -8.60 4.88
CA ASN A 20 -1.67 -9.68 3.91
C ASN A 20 -2.70 -9.23 2.86
N GLU A 21 -2.34 -9.24 1.58
CA GLU A 21 -3.26 -9.01 0.47
C GLU A 21 -3.49 -10.32 -0.29
N SER A 22 -4.73 -10.55 -0.72
CA SER A 22 -5.09 -11.68 -1.59
C SER A 22 -4.71 -11.44 -3.05
N GLU A 23 -4.57 -10.18 -3.43
CA GLU A 23 -4.18 -9.75 -4.78
C GLU A 23 -2.88 -8.95 -4.72
N ARG A 24 -2.11 -9.00 -5.81
CA ARG A 24 -0.87 -8.24 -5.90
C ARG A 24 -1.24 -6.77 -6.05
N PRO A 25 -0.78 -5.86 -5.16
CA PRO A 25 -0.98 -4.44 -5.34
C PRO A 25 -0.31 -3.98 -6.64
N LYS A 26 -0.79 -2.86 -7.18
CA LYS A 26 -0.26 -2.20 -8.37
C LYS A 26 -0.05 -0.72 -8.09
N VAL A 27 0.87 -0.11 -8.83
CA VAL A 27 1.03 1.35 -8.80
C VAL A 27 -0.27 2.01 -9.26
N GLY A 28 -0.74 3.00 -8.50
CA GLY A 28 -2.02 3.68 -8.68
C GLY A 28 -3.18 3.08 -7.89
N ASP A 29 -3.02 1.90 -7.28
CA ASP A 29 -4.06 1.32 -6.42
C ASP A 29 -4.30 2.21 -5.19
N ILE A 30 -5.56 2.31 -4.78
CA ILE A 30 -5.93 2.96 -3.52
C ILE A 30 -6.09 1.89 -2.44
N VAL A 31 -5.24 1.94 -1.42
CA VAL A 31 -5.18 0.98 -0.33
C VAL A 31 -5.53 1.65 1.00
N GLN A 32 -6.20 0.90 1.87
CA GLN A 32 -6.47 1.33 3.23
C GLN A 32 -5.41 0.78 4.18
N VAL A 33 -4.73 1.67 4.91
CA VAL A 33 -3.80 1.32 5.99
C VAL A 33 -4.31 1.98 7.28
N GLY A 34 -4.80 1.15 8.20
CA GLY A 34 -5.51 1.63 9.38
C GLY A 34 -6.76 2.44 9.00
N PRO A 35 -6.96 3.66 9.52
CA PRO A 35 -8.12 4.48 9.21
C PRO A 35 -7.96 5.34 7.94
N MET A 36 -6.81 5.29 7.26
CA MET A 36 -6.48 6.22 6.17
C MET A 36 -6.34 5.52 4.82
N MET A 37 -6.65 6.27 3.76
CA MET A 37 -6.53 5.85 2.37
C MET A 37 -5.24 6.40 1.78
N PHE A 38 -4.56 5.56 1.00
CA PHE A 38 -3.30 5.91 0.36
C PHE A 38 -3.25 5.39 -1.07
N GLU A 39 -2.53 6.10 -1.93
CA GLU A 39 -2.23 5.67 -3.29
C GLU A 39 -0.86 4.98 -3.32
N VAL A 40 -0.78 3.83 -3.98
CA VAL A 40 0.48 3.11 -4.18
C VAL A 40 1.31 3.77 -5.26
N MET A 41 2.54 4.16 -4.91
CA MET A 41 3.45 4.88 -5.80
C MET A 41 4.51 3.98 -6.40
N GLU A 42 4.98 3.00 -5.62
CA GLU A 42 6.04 2.08 -6.02
C GLU A 42 5.83 0.72 -5.35
N ILE A 43 6.24 -0.35 -6.03
CA ILE A 43 6.23 -1.70 -5.50
C ILE A 43 7.58 -2.35 -5.80
N GLN A 44 8.22 -2.87 -4.76
CA GLN A 44 9.47 -3.60 -4.82
C GLN A 44 9.27 -5.02 -4.30
N GLU A 45 9.79 -6.00 -5.04
CA GLU A 45 9.87 -7.38 -4.56
C GLU A 45 11.09 -7.52 -3.67
N ILE A 46 10.88 -7.84 -2.39
CA ILE A 46 11.98 -7.96 -1.42
C ILE A 46 12.67 -9.32 -1.54
N MET A 47 11.91 -10.36 -1.87
CA MET A 47 12.43 -11.69 -2.15
C MET A 47 11.56 -12.40 -3.17
N PRO A 48 12.10 -13.40 -3.90
CA PRO A 48 11.29 -14.23 -4.78
C PRO A 48 10.14 -14.89 -4.02
N PRO A 49 8.99 -15.15 -4.68
CA PRO A 49 7.90 -15.93 -4.10
C PRO A 49 8.39 -17.26 -3.54
N ARG A 50 7.86 -17.66 -2.38
CA ARG A 50 8.12 -18.97 -1.76
C ARG A 50 6.79 -19.63 -1.45
N ASP A 51 6.61 -20.84 -1.94
CA ASP A 51 5.37 -21.59 -1.81
C ASP A 51 4.17 -20.72 -2.25
N ASP A 52 3.22 -20.50 -1.33
CA ASP A 52 2.02 -19.70 -1.56
C ASP A 52 2.12 -18.26 -1.03
N PHE A 53 3.31 -17.69 -0.80
CA PHE A 53 3.44 -16.29 -0.40
C PHE A 53 4.60 -15.52 -1.06
N GLN A 54 4.44 -14.20 -1.15
CA GLN A 54 5.47 -13.28 -1.63
C GLN A 54 5.57 -12.06 -0.72
N PHE A 55 6.79 -11.60 -0.42
CA PHE A 55 7.01 -10.36 0.32
C PHE A 55 7.22 -9.19 -0.62
N LEU A 56 6.41 -8.15 -0.45
CA LEU A 56 6.45 -6.92 -1.22
C LEU A 56 6.68 -5.74 -0.28
N HIS A 57 7.38 -4.73 -0.78
CA HIS A 57 7.44 -3.40 -0.18
C HIS A 57 6.68 -2.44 -1.09
N ALA A 58 5.76 -1.67 -0.53
CA ALA A 58 4.99 -0.68 -1.27
C ALA A 58 5.18 0.70 -0.63
N THR A 59 5.65 1.66 -1.43
CA THR A 59 5.66 3.07 -1.02
C THR A 59 4.32 3.68 -1.37
N ILE A 60 3.69 4.35 -0.41
CA ILE A 60 2.34 4.90 -0.54
C ILE A 60 2.30 6.37 -0.14
N ARG A 61 1.38 7.14 -0.72
CA ARG A 61 1.15 8.55 -0.33
C ARG A 61 -0.30 8.76 0.10
N PRO A 62 -0.59 9.72 1.00
CA PRO A 62 -1.97 10.02 1.39
C PRO A 62 -2.86 10.28 0.18
N TYR A 63 -3.95 9.53 0.07
CA TYR A 63 -4.92 9.72 -1.00
C TYR A 63 -5.81 10.91 -0.64
N ARG A 64 -5.54 12.06 -1.25
CA ARG A 64 -6.41 13.23 -1.11
C ARG A 64 -7.62 13.03 -2.02
N THR A 65 -8.76 12.63 -1.45
CA THR A 65 -10.04 12.81 -2.12
C THR A 65 -10.32 14.30 -2.23
N GLY A 66 -10.04 14.88 -3.39
CA GLY A 66 -10.53 16.20 -3.74
C GLY A 66 -12.05 16.17 -3.84
N VAL A 67 -12.74 16.35 -2.71
CA VAL A 67 -14.09 16.89 -2.68
C VAL A 67 -14.08 18.02 -1.65
N GLU A 68 -13.73 19.21 -2.15
CA GLU A 68 -14.44 20.40 -1.70
C GLU A 68 -15.93 20.13 -1.93
N SER A 69 -16.64 19.69 -0.89
CA SER A 69 -18.09 19.88 -0.86
C SER A 69 -18.32 21.38 -0.74
N ARG A 70 -18.30 22.06 -1.89
CA ARG A 70 -19.03 23.31 -2.05
C ARG A 70 -20.50 22.94 -1.91
N ASN A 71 -21.06 23.13 -0.71
CA ASN A 71 -22.29 23.88 -0.49
C ASN A 71 -22.53 24.08 1.01
#